data_AF-A0A542YVZ5-F1
#
_entry.id   AF-A0A542YVZ5-F1
#
_cell.length_a   1.000
_cell.length_b   1.000
_cell.length_c   1.000
_cell.angle_alpha   90.00
_cell.angle_beta   90.00
_cell.angle_gamma   90.00
#
_symmetry.space_group_name_H-M   'P 1'
#
loop_
_entity.id
_entity.type
_entity.pdbx_description
1 polymer ?
#
loop_
_entity_poly.entity_id
_entity_poly.type
_entity_poly.pdbx_seq_one_letter_code
_entity_poly.pdbx_strand_id
1 'polypeptide(L)'
;MRFLQADEVAVGLRVLYAGHADFLGIADPELLQRGHILVHHHPGVVKKFYGPGVNHCIVEFVGLEDEPISFAVGFDHLEDGHYAGLLVPTEEEWQQADSSGWWTAAPGS
;
A
#
# COMPACT_ATOMS: atom_id res chain seq x y z
N MET A 1 1.90 12.76 -8.25
CA MET A 1 1.91 11.28 -8.26
C MET A 1 1.73 10.69 -9.65
N ARG A 2 2.37 9.53 -9.90
CA ARG A 2 2.21 8.70 -11.11
C ARG A 2 2.11 7.23 -10.71
N PHE A 3 1.62 6.36 -11.58
CA PHE A 3 1.66 4.92 -11.33
C PHE A 3 3.09 4.38 -11.29
N LEU A 4 3.29 3.37 -10.46
CA LEU A 4 4.53 2.59 -10.38
C LEU A 4 4.71 1.76 -11.65
N GLN A 5 5.93 1.74 -12.20
CA GLN A 5 6.31 0.90 -13.33
C GLN A 5 7.07 -0.35 -12.87
N ALA A 6 6.92 -1.44 -13.62
CA ALA A 6 7.56 -2.74 -13.35
C ALA A 6 9.08 -2.69 -13.26
N ASP A 7 9.73 -1.84 -14.05
CA ASP A 7 11.19 -1.67 -14.06
C ASP A 7 11.73 -0.82 -12.90
N GLU A 8 10.85 -0.18 -12.13
CA GLU A 8 11.19 0.67 -10.99
C GLU A 8 10.99 -0.03 -9.64
N VAL A 9 10.30 -1.18 -9.62
CA VAL A 9 9.96 -1.87 -8.38
C VAL A 9 11.23 -2.34 -7.68
N ALA A 10 11.35 -1.94 -6.42
CA ALA A 10 12.40 -2.41 -5.53
C ALA A 10 11.86 -2.56 -4.11
N VAL A 11 12.41 -3.51 -3.36
CA VAL A 11 12.14 -3.62 -1.93
C VAL A 11 12.58 -2.33 -1.23
N GLY A 12 11.73 -1.80 -0.35
CA GLY A 12 11.93 -0.53 0.33
C GLY A 12 11.36 0.68 -0.43
N LEU A 13 10.84 0.50 -1.64
CA LEU A 13 10.19 1.58 -2.37
C LEU A 13 8.89 2.01 -1.66
N ARG A 14 8.79 3.31 -1.38
CA ARG A 14 7.58 3.95 -0.86
C ARG A 14 6.55 4.10 -1.96
N VAL A 15 5.31 3.71 -1.66
CA VAL A 15 4.18 3.74 -2.60
C VAL A 15 2.93 4.20 -1.90
N LEU A 16 2.00 4.80 -2.65
CA LEU A 16 0.67 5.10 -2.14
C LEU A 16 -0.36 4.22 -2.85
N TYR A 17 -1.37 3.76 -2.11
CA TYR A 17 -2.44 2.97 -2.69
C TYR A 17 -3.31 3.82 -3.64
N ALA A 18 -3.56 3.30 -4.85
CA ALA A 18 -4.31 4.00 -5.90
C ALA A 18 -5.78 3.56 -6.01
N GLY A 19 -6.19 2.52 -5.28
CA GLY A 19 -7.53 1.94 -5.41
C GLY A 19 -8.62 2.63 -4.58
N HIS A 20 -9.80 2.01 -4.59
CA HIS A 20 -10.94 2.40 -3.76
C HIS A 20 -10.78 1.92 -2.33
N ALA A 21 -11.51 2.54 -1.39
CA ALA A 21 -11.53 2.05 -0.02
C ALA A 21 -11.91 0.56 0.03
N ASP A 22 -11.03 -0.26 0.60
CA ASP A 22 -11.13 -1.71 0.59
C ASP A 22 -10.84 -2.27 1.98
N PHE A 23 -11.77 -3.10 2.45
CA PHE A 23 -11.70 -3.80 3.72
C PHE A 23 -11.37 -5.30 3.51
N LEU A 24 -11.31 -5.76 2.26
CA LEU A 24 -10.95 -7.13 1.93
C LEU A 24 -9.49 -7.36 2.31
N GLY A 25 -9.26 -8.31 3.21
CA GLY A 25 -7.93 -8.58 3.75
C GLY A 25 -7.64 -7.91 5.09
N ILE A 26 -8.62 -7.23 5.69
CA ILE A 26 -8.62 -6.88 7.11
C ILE A 26 -9.32 -8.00 7.88
N ALA A 27 -8.57 -8.75 8.67
CA ALA A 27 -9.00 -9.86 9.49
C ALA A 27 -9.43 -9.43 10.90
N ASP A 28 -8.84 -8.38 11.47
CA ASP A 28 -9.22 -7.90 12.82
C ASP A 28 -10.58 -7.15 12.79
N PRO A 29 -11.62 -7.69 13.47
CA PRO A 29 -12.92 -7.02 13.53
C PRO A 29 -12.90 -5.67 14.27
N GLU A 30 -11.99 -5.45 15.22
CA GLU A 30 -11.88 -4.18 15.93
C GLU A 30 -11.34 -3.08 15.02
N LEU A 31 -10.36 -3.40 14.17
CA LEU A 31 -9.84 -2.48 13.16
C LEU A 31 -10.95 -2.07 12.18
N LEU A 32 -11.72 -3.05 11.69
CA LEU A 32 -12.87 -2.78 10.83
C LEU A 32 -13.90 -1.85 11.49
N GLN A 33 -14.24 -2.09 12.75
CA GLN A 33 -15.19 -1.25 13.50
C GLN A 33 -14.69 0.18 13.68
N ARG A 34 -13.37 0.38 13.79
CA ARG A 34 -12.73 1.70 13.86
C ARG A 34 -12.53 2.35 12.49
N GLY A 35 -12.89 1.67 11.41
CA GLY A 35 -12.72 2.17 10.03
C GLY A 35 -11.28 2.06 9.52
N HIS A 36 -10.45 1.22 10.12
CA HIS A 36 -9.07 0.97 9.72
C HIS A 36 -9.07 0.01 8.52
N ILE A 37 -9.22 0.59 7.34
CA ILE A 37 -9.28 -0.11 6.04
C ILE A 37 -8.24 0.50 5.10
N LEU A 38 -7.94 -0.19 4.00
CA LEU A 38 -7.08 0.37 2.97
C LEU A 38 -7.83 1.45 2.20
N VAL A 39 -7.24 2.64 2.07
CA VAL A 39 -7.90 3.78 1.42
C VAL A 39 -7.01 4.42 0.37
N HIS A 40 -7.61 5.19 -0.53
CA HIS A 40 -6.85 5.94 -1.53
C HIS A 40 -5.79 6.82 -0.86
N HIS A 41 -4.57 6.81 -1.41
CA HIS A 41 -3.37 7.43 -0.87
C HIS A 41 -2.84 6.87 0.46
N HIS A 42 -3.29 5.68 0.88
CA HIS A 42 -2.71 5.02 2.05
C HIS A 42 -1.22 4.70 1.82
N PRO A 43 -0.31 5.15 2.69
CA PRO A 43 1.12 4.90 2.56
C PRO A 43 1.48 3.44 2.79
N GLY A 44 2.36 2.91 1.95
CA GLY A 44 2.93 1.58 2.09
C GLY A 44 4.35 1.47 1.54
N VAL A 45 5.00 0.36 1.86
CA VAL A 45 6.35 0.06 1.42
C VAL A 45 6.38 -1.31 0.74
N VAL A 46 7.02 -1.40 -0.42
CA VAL A 46 7.23 -2.68 -1.11
C VAL A 46 8.14 -3.55 -0.23
N LYS A 47 7.62 -4.67 0.26
CA LYS A 47 8.38 -5.64 1.08
C LYS A 47 8.92 -6.79 0.27
N LYS A 48 8.23 -7.15 -0.81
CA LYS A 48 8.61 -8.28 -1.64
C LYS A 48 8.42 -7.98 -3.11
N PHE A 49 9.45 -8.29 -3.88
CA PHE A 49 9.45 -8.28 -5.33
C PHE A 49 10.22 -9.51 -5.80
N TYR A 50 9.66 -10.26 -6.74
CA TYR A 50 10.20 -11.57 -7.16
C TYR A 50 11.10 -11.48 -8.41
N GLY A 51 11.43 -10.27 -8.86
CA GLY A 51 12.35 -10.01 -9.95
C GLY A 51 11.68 -9.82 -11.31
N PRO A 52 12.49 -9.50 -12.35
CA PRO A 52 11.98 -9.21 -13.69
C PRO A 52 11.19 -10.38 -14.27
N GLY A 53 9.99 -10.11 -14.79
CA GLY A 53 9.10 -11.12 -15.37
C GLY A 53 8.15 -11.80 -14.39
N VAL A 54 8.23 -11.47 -13.09
CA VAL A 54 7.16 -11.79 -12.13
C VAL A 54 6.34 -10.53 -11.92
N ASN A 55 5.08 -10.58 -12.34
CA ASN A 55 4.22 -9.41 -12.37
C ASN A 55 3.80 -8.88 -11.00
N HIS A 56 4.23 -9.54 -9.92
CA HIS A 56 3.65 -9.45 -8.60
C HIS A 56 4.61 -8.82 -7.57
N CYS A 57 4.12 -7.84 -6.81
CA CYS A 57 4.82 -7.31 -5.64
C CYS A 57 3.89 -7.29 -4.41
N ILE A 58 4.49 -7.30 -3.22
CA ILE A 58 3.77 -7.24 -1.94
C ILE A 58 4.12 -5.93 -1.25
N VAL A 59 3.10 -5.21 -0.82
CA VAL A 59 3.19 -3.92 -0.14
C VAL A 59 2.64 -4.07 1.27
N GLU A 60 3.42 -3.64 2.24
CA GLU A 60 2.99 -3.50 3.63
C GLU A 60 2.49 -2.08 3.84
N PHE A 61 1.24 -1.92 4.24
CA PHE A 61 0.60 -0.61 4.43
C PHE A 61 0.68 -0.19 5.91
N VAL A 62 0.94 1.10 6.13
CA VAL A 62 1.16 1.65 7.47
C VAL A 62 -0.10 1.49 8.33
N GLY A 63 0.04 0.96 9.55
CA GLY A 63 -1.07 0.68 10.46
C GLY A 63 -1.89 -0.56 10.13
N LEU A 64 -1.54 -1.30 9.07
CA LEU A 64 -2.14 -2.57 8.65
C LEU A 64 -1.07 -3.68 8.53
N GLU A 65 0.07 -3.54 9.20
CA GLU A 65 1.24 -4.43 9.05
C GLU A 65 0.93 -5.88 9.42
N ASP A 66 0.06 -6.08 10.41
CA ASP A 66 -0.36 -7.39 10.89
C ASP A 66 -1.56 -7.98 10.11
N GLU A 67 -2.12 -7.23 9.15
CA GLU A 67 -3.29 -7.63 8.39
C GLU A 67 -2.92 -8.39 7.11
N PRO A 68 -3.70 -9.41 6.70
CA PRO A 68 -3.46 -10.16 5.45
C PRO A 68 -3.27 -9.30 4.21
N ILE A 69 -3.88 -8.11 4.16
CA ILE A 69 -3.71 -7.18 3.05
C ILE A 69 -2.26 -6.72 2.84
N SER A 70 -1.41 -6.79 3.86
CA SER A 70 0.00 -6.39 3.82
C SER A 70 0.97 -7.50 3.39
N PHE A 71 0.57 -8.77 3.48
CA PHE A 71 1.48 -9.91 3.19
C PHE A 71 0.88 -11.01 2.30
N ALA A 72 -0.44 -11.09 2.22
CA ALA A 72 -1.17 -12.09 1.43
C ALA A 72 -1.88 -11.48 0.21
N VAL A 73 -2.06 -10.16 0.17
CA VAL A 73 -2.53 -9.43 -1.01
C VAL A 73 -1.31 -8.81 -1.69
N GLY A 74 -1.14 -9.11 -2.96
CA GLY A 74 -0.12 -8.45 -3.77
C GLY A 74 -0.73 -7.79 -4.99
N PHE A 75 0.07 -6.90 -5.55
CA PHE A 75 -0.31 -6.04 -6.66
C PHE A 75 0.35 -6.56 -7.91
N ASP A 76 -0.43 -6.66 -8.98
CA ASP A 76 0.04 -7.06 -10.29
C ASP A 76 0.14 -5.83 -11.21
N HIS A 77 1.16 -5.81 -12.07
CA HIS A 77 1.20 -4.82 -13.16
C HIS A 77 0.41 -5.30 -14.38
N LEU A 78 -0.08 -4.34 -15.18
CA LEU A 78 -0.73 -4.60 -16.46
C LEU A 78 0.31 -4.93 -17.55
N GLU A 79 -0.15 -5.27 -18.75
CA GLU A 79 0.71 -5.63 -19.89
C GLU A 79 1.67 -4.51 -20.30
N ASP A 80 1.30 -3.25 -20.05
CA ASP A 80 2.14 -2.07 -20.32
C ASP A 80 3.15 -1.77 -19.19
N GLY A 81 3.18 -2.60 -18.14
CA GLY A 81 4.12 -2.51 -17.03
C GLY A 81 3.66 -1.66 -15.85
N HIS A 82 2.49 -1.01 -15.91
CA HIS A 82 2.04 -0.19 -14.78
C HIS A 82 1.31 -1.00 -13.70
N TYR A 83 1.58 -0.72 -12.43
CA TYR A 83 0.79 -1.23 -11.30
C TYR A 83 -0.40 -0.31 -11.04
N ALA A 84 -1.60 -0.72 -11.48
CA ALA A 84 -2.80 0.13 -11.40
C ALA A 84 -3.24 0.44 -9.95
N GLY A 85 -2.77 -0.36 -8.99
CA GLY A 85 -3.07 -0.15 -7.57
C GLY A 85 -2.03 0.67 -6.80
N LEU A 86 -0.91 1.08 -7.43
CA LEU A 86 0.22 1.68 -6.73
C LEU A 86 0.73 2.96 -7.42
N LEU A 87 0.88 4.01 -6.63
CA LEU A 87 1.44 5.29 -7.02
C LEU A 87 2.84 5.45 -6.44
N VAL A 88 3.75 6.06 -7.19
CA VAL A 88 5.04 6.54 -6.69
C VAL A 88 4.88 8.00 -6.25
N PRO A 89 4.96 8.28 -4.94
CA PRO A 89 4.89 9.63 -4.42
C PRO A 89 6.25 10.35 -4.51
N THR A 90 6.23 11.68 -4.54
CA THR A 90 7.38 12.48 -4.12
C THR A 90 7.59 12.37 -2.61
N GLU A 91 8.72 12.85 -2.10
CA GLU A 91 8.96 12.87 -0.65
C GLU A 91 7.91 13.72 0.09
N GLU A 92 7.48 14.85 -0.48
CA GLU A 92 6.45 15.70 0.10
C GLU A 92 5.07 15.03 0.10
N GLU A 93 4.69 14.39 -1.02
CA GLU A 93 3.44 13.63 -1.13
C GLU A 93 3.40 12.46 -0.13
N TRP A 94 4.55 11.79 0.06
CA TRP A 94 4.69 10.73 1.06
C TRP A 94 4.50 11.27 2.48
N GLN A 95 5.22 12.34 2.86
CA GLN A 95 5.12 12.93 4.18
C GLN A 95 3.70 13.43 4.48
N GLN A 96 3.02 13.99 3.49
CA GLN A 96 1.63 14.39 3.62
C GLN A 96 0.71 13.18 3.86
N ALA A 97 0.86 12.10 3.10
CA ALA A 97 0.05 10.89 3.28
C ALA A 97 0.32 10.23 4.65
N ASP A 98 1.60 10.08 5.01
CA ASP A 98 2.04 9.49 6.28
C ASP A 98 1.54 10.26 7.51
N SER A 99 1.25 11.56 7.36
CA SER A 99 0.77 12.44 8.43
C SER A 99 -0.72 12.79 8.40
N SER A 100 -1.53 12.20 7.50
CA SER A 100 -2.94 12.61 7.33
C SER A 100 -4.00 11.51 7.47
N GLY A 101 -3.62 10.25 7.71
CA GLY A 101 -4.58 9.16 7.89
C GLY A 101 -4.81 8.75 9.34
N TRP A 102 -5.74 7.82 9.55
CA TRP A 102 -6.03 7.26 10.88
C TRP A 102 -4.81 6.58 11.51
N TRP A 103 -3.86 6.13 10.69
CA TRP A 103 -2.57 5.54 11.10
C TRP A 103 -1.66 6.52 11.86
N THR A 104 -1.99 7.82 11.89
CA THR A 104 -1.25 8.81 12.69
C THR A 104 -1.69 8.86 14.14
N ALA A 105 -2.89 8.37 14.45
CA ALA A 105 -3.39 8.34 15.81
C ALA A 105 -2.70 7.17 16.53
N ALA A 106 -1.88 7.49 17.53
CA ALA A 106 -1.29 6.47 18.38
C ALA A 106 -2.40 5.58 18.95
N PRO A 107 -2.21 4.25 19.01
CA PRO A 107 -3.22 3.37 19.58
C PRO A 107 -3.47 3.77 21.05
N GLY A 108 -4.64 4.37 21.31
CA GLY A 108 -5.16 4.66 22.66
C GLY A 108 -4.96 6.09 23.18
N SER A 109 -5.56 7.10 22.52
CA SER A 109 -5.87 8.39 23.18
C SER A 109 -7.25 8.35 23.81
#